data_AF-A0A955BBR6-F1
#
_entry.id   AF-A0A955BBR6-F1
#
_cell.length_a   1.000
_cell.length_b   1.000
_cell.length_c   1.000
_cell.angle_alpha   90.00
_cell.angle_beta   90.00
_cell.angle_gamma   90.00
#
_symmetry.space_group_name_H-M   'P 1'
#
loop_
_entity.id
_entity.type
_entity.pdbx_description
1 polymer ?
#
loop_
_entity_poly.entity_id
_entity_poly.type
_entity_poly.pdbx_seq_one_letter_code
_entity_poly.pdbx_strand_id
1 'polypeptide(L)' 'LLFVAFINEIASCLELVTGEPVFDPAVYYFQEIPTVVDPLTVVWVAAGAVFIAVMASVLPAVRAARLHPVEALRYE' A
#
# COMPACT_ATOMS: atom_id res chain seq x y z
N LEU A 1 -5.19 2.90 6.90
CA LEU A 1 -6.20 2.58 7.94
C LEU A 1 -7.37 3.56 7.92
N LEU A 2 -7.11 4.89 7.99
CA LEU A 2 -8.17 5.92 7.99
C LEU A 2 -9.17 5.79 6.83
N PHE A 3 -8.71 5.59 5.60
CA PHE A 3 -9.60 5.37 4.45
C PHE A 3 -10.53 4.17 4.63
N VAL A 4 -10.01 3.05 5.15
CA VAL A 4 -10.79 1.83 5.38
C VAL A 4 -11.82 2.06 6.50
N ALA A 5 -11.44 2.80 7.54
CA ALA A 5 -12.34 3.12 8.65
C ALA A 5 -13.53 3.99 8.23
N PHE A 6 -13.37 4.82 7.20
CA PHE A 6 -14.43 5.72 6.69
C PHE A 6 -15.01 5.27 5.35
N ILE A 7 -14.78 4.01 4.93
CA ILE A 7 -15.15 3.60 3.57
C ILE A 7 -16.67 3.64 3.35
N ASN A 8 -17.44 3.32 4.40
CA ASN A 8 -18.90 3.34 4.35
C ASN A 8 -19.42 4.79 4.35
N GLU A 9 -18.83 5.69 5.14
CA GLU A 9 -19.18 7.11 5.14
C GLU A 9 -18.85 7.80 3.82
N ILE A 10 -17.70 7.44 3.23
CA ILE A 10 -17.31 7.92 1.90
C ILE A 10 -18.29 7.42 0.85
N ALA A 11 -18.67 6.14 0.91
CA ALA A 11 -19.67 5.55 0.02
C ALA A 11 -21.03 6.25 0.18
N SER A 12 -21.54 6.44 1.40
CA SER A 12 -22.80 7.15 1.65
C SER A 12 -22.76 8.62 1.20
N CYS A 13 -21.62 9.30 1.36
CA CYS A 13 -21.45 10.66 0.85
C CYS A 13 -21.52 10.70 -0.68
N LEU A 14 -20.87 9.74 -1.35
CA LEU A 14 -20.96 9.58 -2.80
C LEU A 14 -22.39 9.27 -3.24
N GLU A 15 -23.12 8.41 -2.52
CA GLU A 15 -24.53 8.12 -2.83
C GLU A 15 -25.40 9.38 -2.76
N LEU A 16 -25.19 10.23 -1.75
CA LEU A 16 -25.89 11.51 -1.61
C LEU A 16 -25.60 12.48 -2.76
N VAL A 17 -24.36 12.49 -3.26
CA VAL A 17 -23.95 13.37 -4.36
C VAL A 17 -24.39 12.83 -5.72
N THR A 18 -24.33 11.51 -5.91
CA THR A 18 -24.58 10.86 -7.21
C THR A 18 -26.06 10.51 -7.41
N GLY A 19 -26.82 10.37 -6.32
CA GLY A 19 -28.25 10.05 -6.35
C GLY A 19 -28.56 8.56 -6.60
N GLU A 20 -27.55 7.73 -6.83
CA GLU A 20 -27.65 6.28 -6.97
C GLU A 20 -26.77 5.56 -5.94
N PRO A 21 -27.15 4.35 -5.51
CA PRO A 21 -26.31 3.52 -4.65
C PRO A 21 -24.98 3.22 -5.38
N VAL A 22 -23.85 3.61 -4.78
CA VAL A 22 -22.51 3.37 -5.35
C VAL A 22 -22.25 1.87 -5.43
N PHE A 23 -22.82 1.11 -4.49
CA PHE A 23 -22.81 -0.34 -4.46
C PHE A 23 -24.24 -0.87 -4.32
N ASP A 24 -24.88 -1.23 -5.43
CA ASP A 24 -26.23 -1.78 -5.42
C ASP A 24 -26.27 -3.15 -4.69
N PRO A 25 -26.99 -3.27 -3.55
CA PRO A 25 -27.12 -4.52 -2.82
C PRO A 25 -27.78 -5.64 -3.62
N ALA A 26 -28.55 -5.32 -4.68
CA ALA A 26 -29.14 -6.32 -5.57
C ALA A 26 -28.11 -7.02 -6.45
N VAL A 27 -27.00 -6.35 -6.77
CA VAL A 27 -25.89 -6.88 -7.56
C VAL A 27 -24.82 -7.51 -6.66
N TYR A 28 -24.56 -6.87 -5.52
CA TYR A 28 -23.42 -7.18 -4.67
C TYR A 28 -23.76 -7.99 -3.41
N TYR A 29 -25.04 -8.07 -3.03
CA TYR A 29 -25.53 -8.83 -1.86
C TYR A 29 -24.95 -8.40 -0.49
N PHE A 30 -24.33 -7.23 -0.40
CA PHE A 30 -23.88 -6.62 0.86
C PHE A 30 -24.54 -5.25 1.06
N GLN A 31 -25.00 -4.97 2.29
CA GLN A 31 -25.63 -3.70 2.65
C GLN A 31 -24.60 -2.59 2.97
N GLU A 32 -23.43 -2.99 3.46
CA GLU A 32 -22.29 -2.13 3.77
C GLU A 32 -21.01 -2.88 3.40
N ILE A 33 -19.91 -2.16 3.18
CA ILE A 33 -18.62 -2.79 2.88
C ILE A 33 -18.06 -3.34 4.19
N PRO A 34 -17.92 -4.68 4.35
CA PRO A 34 -17.38 -5.26 5.56
C PRO A 34 -15.87 -5.02 5.60
N THR A 35 -15.41 -4.12 6.46
CA THR A 35 -13.98 -3.83 6.62
C THR A 35 -13.39 -4.57 7.81
N VAL A 36 -12.87 -5.77 7.58
CA VAL A 36 -12.12 -6.53 8.59
C VAL A 36 -10.63 -6.24 8.41
N VAL A 37 -10.07 -5.41 9.29
CA VAL A 37 -8.64 -5.10 9.31
C VAL A 37 -8.04 -5.54 10.63
N ASP A 38 -7.03 -6.41 10.56
CA ASP A 38 -6.20 -6.77 11.72
C ASP A 38 -4.93 -5.90 11.75
N PRO A 39 -4.76 -5.01 12.74
CA PRO A 39 -3.57 -4.17 12.86
C PRO A 39 -2.27 -4.96 12.94
N LEU A 40 -2.28 -6.14 13.56
CA LEU A 40 -1.09 -6.98 13.68
C LEU A 40 -0.63 -7.47 12.31
N THR A 41 -1.56 -8.01 11.51
CA THR A 41 -1.27 -8.43 10.13
C THR A 41 -0.70 -7.29 9.30
N VAL A 42 -1.27 -6.08 9.41
CA VAL A 42 -0.77 -4.89 8.68
C VAL A 42 0.66 -4.55 9.06
N VAL A 43 0.96 -4.53 10.37
CA VAL A 43 2.31 -4.24 10.88
C VAL A 43 3.31 -5.29 10.41
N TRP A 44 2.95 -6.58 10.49
CA TRP A 44 3.83 -7.67 10.05
C TRP A 44 4.14 -7.62 8.56
N VAL A 45 3.14 -7.36 7.72
CA VAL A 45 3.33 -7.22 6.27
C VAL A 45 4.21 -6.03 5.95
N ALA A 46 3.96 -4.87 6.58
CA ALA A 46 4.77 -3.66 6.37
C ALA A 46 6.22 -3.88 6.82
N ALA A 47 6.44 -4.45 8.01
CA ALA A 47 7.77 -4.76 8.52
C ALA A 47 8.50 -5.76 7.62
N GLY A 48 7.82 -6.82 7.18
CA GLY A 48 8.37 -7.81 6.26
C GLY A 48 8.77 -7.20 4.92
N ALA A 49 7.93 -6.34 4.34
CA ALA A 49 8.24 -5.65 3.08
C ALA A 49 9.49 -4.77 3.20
N VAL A 50 9.59 -3.96 4.25
CA VAL A 50 10.77 -3.12 4.52
C VAL A 50 12.01 -3.99 4.72
N PHE A 51 11.91 -5.05 5.51
CA PHE A 51 13.01 -5.96 5.77
C PHE A 51 13.55 -6.60 4.47
N ILE A 52 12.66 -7.11 3.62
CA ILE A 52 13.04 -7.71 2.33
C ILE A 52 13.68 -6.66 1.41
N ALA A 53 13.11 -5.46 1.33
CA ALA A 53 13.66 -4.38 0.51
C ALA A 53 15.07 -4.00 0.96
N VAL A 54 15.31 -3.86 2.26
CA VAL A 54 16.65 -3.60 2.81
C VAL A 54 17.58 -4.74 2.46
N MET A 55 17.21 -6.00 2.75
CA MET A 55 18.05 -7.17 2.48
C MET A 55 18.42 -7.29 1.00
N ALA A 56 17.47 -7.05 0.09
CA ALA A 56 17.71 -7.08 -1.35
C ALA A 56 18.67 -5.96 -1.79
N SER A 57 18.61 -4.79 -1.15
CA SER A 57 19.46 -3.63 -1.49
C SER A 57 20.92 -3.77 -1.02
N VAL A 58 21.20 -4.66 -0.07
CA VAL A 58 22.56 -4.83 0.52
C VAL A 58 23.58 -5.27 -0.52
N LEU A 59 23.27 -6.29 -1.34
CA LEU A 59 24.21 -6.80 -2.34
C LEU A 59 24.65 -5.73 -3.37
N PRO A 60 23.73 -5.02 -4.05
CA PRO A 60 24.13 -3.95 -4.97
C PRO A 60 24.80 -2.77 -4.23
N ALA A 61 24.38 -2.43 -3.01
CA ALA A 61 25.02 -1.36 -2.25
C ALA A 61 26.50 -1.67 -1.92
N VAL A 62 26.79 -2.91 -1.51
CA VAL A 62 28.17 -3.35 -1.27
C VAL A 62 28.99 -3.34 -2.55
N ARG A 63 28.41 -3.75 -3.69
CA ARG A 63 29.08 -3.66 -4.99
C ARG A 63 29.41 -2.21 -5.36
N ALA A 64 28.45 -1.30 -5.20
CA ALA A 64 28.63 0.11 -5.48
C ALA A 64 29.70 0.76 -4.59
N ALA A 65 29.71 0.45 -3.29
CA ALA A 65 30.69 1.00 -2.33
C ALA A 65 32.13 0.56 -2.62
N ARG A 66 32.34 -0.52 -3.37
CA ARG A 66 33.66 -1.05 -3.75
C ARG A 66 34.13 -0.57 -5.11
N LEU A 67 33.32 0.18 -5.87
CA LEU A 67 33.76 0.76 -7.14
C LEU A 67 34.78 1.88 -6.86
N HIS A 68 35.90 1.86 -7.57
CA HIS A 68 36.94 2.87 -7.44
C HIS A 68 36.40 4.23 -7.93
N PRO A 69 36.42 5.29 -7.12
CA PRO A 69 35.79 6.57 -7.46
C PRO A 69 36.43 7.24 -8.69
N VAL A 70 37.71 6.95 -8.97
CA VAL A 70 38.43 7.47 -10.14
C VAL A 70 37.95 6.82 -11.45
N GLU A 71 37.45 5.58 -11.41
CA GLU A 71 36.90 4.91 -12.60
C GLU A 71 35.47 5.39 -12.90
N ALA A 72 34.67 5.67 -11.87
CA ALA A 72 33.29 6.16 -12.04
C ALA A 72 33.22 7.52 -12.78
N LEU A 73 34.14 8.45 -12.47
CA LEU A 73 34.27 9.75 -13.13
C LEU A 73 34.87 9.69 -14.55
N ARG A 74 35.46 8.55 -14.94
CA ARG A 74 36.08 8.38 -16.28
C ARG A 74 35.10 7.83 -17.32
N TYR A 75 33.89 7.44 -16.90
CA TYR A 75 32.81 6.95 -17.76
C TYR A 75 31.59 7.89 -17.82
N GLU A 76 31.67 9.07 -17.20
CA GLU A 76 30.86 10.24 -17.58
C GLU A 76 31.49 10.93 -18.80
#